data_AF-A0A1H5WXR6-F1
#
_entry.id   AF-A0A1H5WXR6-F1
#
_cell.length_a   1.000
_cell.length_b   1.000
_cell.length_c   1.000
_cell.angle_alpha   90.00
_cell.angle_beta   90.00
_cell.angle_gamma   90.00
#
_symmetry.space_group_name_H-M   'P 1'
#
loop_
_entity.id
_entity.type
_entity.pdbx_description
1 polymer ?
#
loop_
_entity_poly.entity_id
_entity_poly.type
_entity_poly.pdbx_seq_one_letter_code
_entity_poly.pdbx_strand_id
1 'polypeptide(L)'
;MGYYVVGDIHGCFDEWITLKNSIEKIDEEACFILLGDIIDRGNKTFEMLEWATRNITLNGKYQMILGNHEDMAINWIKKYLKNKETAGFSEYGIEQVLKNNDSFYDGYLKLLLYFLEKRPLYKYVDIFGVNFLLVHAYAPDKDRMKEIENGAEINMIDRNYFLWERVNSEENYSDKDTILIHGHTPTIMYDKNTPIYSNNVINLDTGSVFRYSGYNGRLTALRLEDLQEFNI
;
A
#
# COMPACT_ATOMS: atom_id res chain seq x y z
N MET A 1 -8.18 20.39 -3.34
CA MET A 1 -7.91 19.31 -2.37
C MET A 1 -8.82 18.15 -2.68
N GLY A 2 -8.34 17.25 -3.53
CA GLY A 2 -8.90 15.92 -3.72
C GLY A 2 -8.15 14.88 -2.91
N TYR A 3 -8.79 13.72 -2.68
CA TYR A 3 -8.17 12.54 -2.09
C TYR A 3 -7.84 11.53 -3.18
N TYR A 4 -6.56 11.16 -3.28
CA TYR A 4 -6.03 10.28 -4.33
C TYR A 4 -5.53 9.00 -3.67
N VAL A 5 -6.22 7.90 -3.92
CA VAL A 5 -5.78 6.57 -3.51
C VAL A 5 -4.84 6.03 -4.57
N VAL A 6 -3.74 5.38 -4.18
CA VAL A 6 -2.70 4.91 -5.12
C VAL A 6 -2.47 3.42 -4.90
N GLY A 7 -2.47 2.66 -5.98
CA GLY A 7 -2.16 1.23 -5.97
C GLY A 7 -0.68 0.93 -5.71
N ASP A 8 -0.33 -0.36 -5.79
CA ASP A 8 0.96 -0.90 -5.40
C ASP A 8 2.12 -0.30 -6.22
N ILE A 9 3.12 0.23 -5.51
CA ILE A 9 4.25 0.95 -6.12
C ILE A 9 5.45 0.01 -6.34
N HIS A 10 5.72 -0.89 -5.41
CA HIS A 10 6.81 -1.88 -5.49
C HIS A 10 8.14 -1.30 -5.96
N GLY A 11 8.67 -0.30 -5.24
CA GLY A 11 9.97 0.30 -5.55
C GLY A 11 10.04 1.06 -6.88
N CYS A 12 8.92 1.30 -7.56
CA CYS A 12 8.81 2.13 -8.77
C CYS A 12 8.84 3.62 -8.39
N PHE A 13 9.97 4.10 -7.86
CA PHE A 13 10.06 5.45 -7.30
C PHE A 13 9.91 6.55 -8.36
N ASP A 14 10.49 6.36 -9.55
CA ASP A 14 10.39 7.35 -10.63
C ASP A 14 8.94 7.49 -11.12
N GLU A 15 8.23 6.37 -11.21
CA GLU A 15 6.81 6.28 -11.49
C GLU A 15 5.98 7.05 -10.45
N TRP A 16 6.24 6.80 -9.17
CA TRP A 16 5.58 7.50 -8.06
C TRP A 16 5.76 9.01 -8.17
N ILE A 17 7.01 9.48 -8.32
CA ILE A 17 7.30 10.92 -8.41
C ILE A 17 6.64 11.54 -9.64
N THR A 18 6.62 10.84 -10.77
CA THR A 18 5.99 11.32 -12.01
C THR A 18 4.47 11.48 -11.82
N LEU A 19 3.79 10.45 -11.34
CA LEU A 19 2.34 10.46 -11.07
C LEU A 19 1.98 11.55 -10.07
N LYS A 20 2.64 11.54 -8.90
CA LYS A 20 2.47 12.54 -7.85
C LYS A 20 2.60 13.97 -8.38
N ASN A 21 3.71 14.29 -9.06
CA ASN A 21 3.96 15.65 -9.55
C ASN A 21 2.92 16.09 -10.59
N SER A 22 2.44 15.17 -11.44
CA SER A 22 1.40 15.46 -12.43
C SER A 22 0.07 15.83 -11.78
N ILE A 23 -0.30 15.13 -10.70
CA ILE A 23 -1.51 15.40 -9.91
C ILE A 23 -1.35 16.71 -9.14
N GLU A 24 -0.22 16.92 -8.46
CA GLU A 24 0.02 18.16 -7.71
C GLU A 24 0.05 19.42 -8.59
N LYS A 25 0.37 19.27 -9.88
CA LYS A 25 0.33 20.38 -10.84
C LYS A 25 -1.10 20.87 -11.11
N ILE A 26 -2.09 19.99 -11.01
CA ILE A 26 -3.51 20.32 -11.24
C ILE A 26 -4.30 20.49 -9.94
N ASP A 27 -3.82 19.91 -8.83
CA ASP A 27 -4.40 20.00 -7.49
C ASP A 27 -3.27 20.08 -6.46
N GLU A 28 -2.81 21.31 -6.19
CA GLU A 28 -1.67 21.59 -5.30
C GLU A 28 -1.88 21.03 -3.89
N GLU A 29 -3.13 21.01 -3.44
CA GLU A 29 -3.56 20.53 -2.12
C GLU A 29 -3.96 19.04 -2.12
N ALA A 30 -3.58 18.27 -3.16
CA ALA A 30 -3.89 16.85 -3.25
C ALA A 30 -3.42 16.06 -2.02
N CYS A 31 -4.31 15.27 -1.43
CA CYS A 31 -3.98 14.33 -0.35
C CYS A 31 -3.85 12.93 -0.94
N PHE A 32 -2.73 12.24 -0.69
CA PHE A 32 -2.44 10.92 -1.21
C PHE A 32 -2.54 9.85 -0.13
N ILE A 33 -3.16 8.71 -0.47
CA ILE A 33 -3.23 7.52 0.39
C ILE A 33 -2.72 6.31 -0.40
N LEU A 34 -1.54 5.82 -0.05
CA LEU A 34 -0.92 4.65 -0.67
C LEU A 34 -1.51 3.37 -0.06
N LEU A 35 -1.89 2.40 -0.89
CA LEU A 35 -2.52 1.14 -0.46
C LEU A 35 -1.55 0.10 0.11
N GLY A 36 -0.31 0.48 0.41
CA GLY A 36 0.76 -0.45 0.82
C GLY A 36 1.61 -0.88 -0.36
N ASP A 37 2.48 -1.87 -0.13
CA ASP A 37 3.39 -2.45 -1.11
C ASP A 37 4.19 -1.40 -1.88
N ILE A 38 4.85 -0.53 -1.12
CA ILE A 38 5.75 0.50 -1.67
C ILE A 38 7.18 -0.02 -1.85
N ILE A 39 7.50 -1.16 -1.23
CA ILE A 39 8.82 -1.80 -1.29
C ILE A 39 8.82 -3.07 -2.15
N ASP A 40 10.00 -3.68 -2.28
CA ASP A 40 10.24 -4.92 -3.02
C ASP A 40 10.01 -4.81 -4.55
N ARG A 41 10.53 -5.79 -5.29
CA ARG A 41 10.43 -6.05 -6.74
C ARG A 41 11.10 -5.00 -7.63
N GLY A 42 10.82 -3.72 -7.41
CA GLY A 42 11.42 -2.61 -8.15
C GLY A 42 12.86 -2.33 -7.73
N ASN A 43 13.53 -1.49 -8.51
CA ASN A 43 14.96 -1.19 -8.34
C ASN A 43 15.24 0.02 -7.45
N LYS A 44 14.22 0.79 -7.01
CA LYS A 44 14.36 2.03 -6.23
C LYS A 44 13.61 1.98 -4.89
N THR A 45 13.63 0.82 -4.24
CA THR A 45 13.04 0.62 -2.91
C THR A 45 13.64 1.56 -1.87
N PHE A 46 14.96 1.79 -1.90
CA PHE A 46 15.61 2.67 -0.92
C PHE A 46 15.12 4.13 -1.05
N GLU A 47 15.07 4.65 -2.27
CA GLU A 47 14.56 5.99 -2.56
C GLU A 47 13.10 6.12 -2.15
N MET A 48 12.29 5.08 -2.39
CA MET A 48 10.90 5.05 -1.96
C MET A 48 10.77 5.09 -0.44
N LEU A 49 11.59 4.34 0.30
CA LEU A 49 11.61 4.35 1.77
C LEU A 49 12.11 5.68 2.35
N GLU A 50 13.17 6.26 1.78
CA GLU A 50 13.67 7.58 2.17
C GLU A 50 12.61 8.67 1.96
N TRP A 51 11.89 8.61 0.83
CA TRP A 51 10.79 9.52 0.58
C TRP A 51 9.61 9.28 1.55
N ALA A 52 9.21 8.03 1.74
CA ALA A 52 8.07 7.66 2.58
C ALA A 52 8.30 8.08 4.04
N THR A 53 9.45 7.76 4.62
CA THR A 53 9.78 8.07 6.03
C THR A 53 9.83 9.57 6.32
N ARG A 54 10.14 10.41 5.32
CA ARG A 54 10.18 11.88 5.46
C ARG A 54 8.84 12.57 5.23
N ASN A 55 7.97 11.99 4.40
CA ASN A 55 6.76 12.67 3.92
C ASN A 55 5.46 12.08 4.47
N ILE A 56 5.44 10.78 4.76
CA ILE A 56 4.23 10.08 5.17
C ILE A 56 3.99 10.26 6.67
N THR A 57 2.78 10.71 6.99
CA THR A 57 2.27 10.79 8.37
C THR A 57 0.93 10.06 8.44
N LEU A 58 0.29 9.99 9.62
CA LEU A 58 -1.00 9.30 9.73
C LEU A 58 -2.16 10.08 9.09
N ASN A 59 -2.11 11.42 9.16
CA ASN A 59 -3.20 12.31 8.76
C ASN A 59 -2.72 13.52 7.95
N GLY A 60 -1.51 13.48 7.40
CA GLY A 60 -0.98 14.58 6.58
C GLY A 60 -1.28 14.42 5.10
N LYS A 61 -0.60 15.22 4.28
CA LYS A 61 -0.74 15.22 2.81
C LYS A 61 -0.44 13.84 2.18
N TYR A 62 0.54 13.13 2.71
CA TYR A 62 0.87 11.77 2.29
C TYR A 62 0.59 10.80 3.42
N GLN A 63 -0.15 9.75 3.11
CA GLN A 63 -0.59 8.72 4.02
C GLN A 63 -0.37 7.36 3.37
N MET A 64 -0.32 6.31 4.18
CA MET A 64 -0.31 4.94 3.68
C MET A 64 -0.95 4.00 4.70
N ILE A 65 -1.55 2.94 4.19
CA ILE A 65 -1.84 1.72 4.94
C ILE A 65 -0.68 0.71 4.74
N LEU A 66 -0.66 -0.35 5.54
CA LEU A 66 0.37 -1.38 5.50
C LEU A 66 0.05 -2.43 4.42
N GLY A 67 1.02 -2.71 3.54
CA GLY A 67 0.96 -3.85 2.61
C GLY A 67 1.63 -5.11 3.17
N ASN A 68 1.46 -6.24 2.49
CA ASN A 68 2.06 -7.49 2.95
C ASN A 68 3.58 -7.49 2.78
N HIS A 69 4.12 -6.80 1.78
CA HIS A 69 5.56 -6.68 1.64
C HIS A 69 6.18 -5.89 2.80
N GLU A 70 5.52 -4.83 3.28
CA GLU A 70 5.95 -4.13 4.50
C GLU A 70 5.80 -4.99 5.76
N ASP A 71 4.74 -5.79 5.90
CA ASP A 71 4.57 -6.72 7.03
C ASP A 71 5.68 -7.78 7.08
N MET A 72 6.01 -8.35 5.92
CA MET A 72 7.13 -9.27 5.80
C MET A 72 8.47 -8.61 6.14
N ALA A 73 8.68 -7.38 5.69
CA ALA A 73 9.85 -6.58 6.05
C ALA A 73 9.93 -6.32 7.57
N ILE A 74 8.83 -5.95 8.22
CA ILE A 74 8.76 -5.80 9.69
C ILE A 74 9.24 -7.07 10.39
N ASN A 75 8.72 -8.23 9.96
CA ASN A 75 9.07 -9.53 10.55
C ASN A 75 10.56 -9.85 10.35
N TRP A 76 11.10 -9.57 9.16
CA TRP A 76 12.52 -9.75 8.88
C TRP A 76 13.40 -8.81 9.70
N ILE A 77 13.06 -7.52 9.80
CA ILE A 77 13.82 -6.53 10.60
C ILE A 77 13.87 -6.95 12.07
N LYS A 78 12.75 -7.37 12.65
CA LYS A 78 12.70 -7.88 14.03
C LYS A 78 13.64 -9.07 14.23
N LYS A 79 13.65 -9.99 13.28
CA LYS A 79 14.53 -11.17 13.31
C LYS A 79 16.01 -10.76 13.19
N TYR A 80 16.33 -9.86 12.27
CA TYR A 80 17.68 -9.33 12.06
C TYR A 80 18.22 -8.61 13.29
N LEU A 81 17.44 -7.71 13.88
CA LEU A 81 17.83 -6.96 15.08
C LEU A 81 17.99 -7.86 16.33
N LYS A 82 17.30 -9.02 16.35
CA LYS A 82 17.45 -10.03 17.41
C LYS A 82 18.67 -10.92 17.19
N ASN A 83 18.85 -11.43 15.98
CA ASN A 83 19.97 -12.29 15.60
C ASN A 83 20.22 -12.25 14.08
N LYS A 84 21.30 -11.55 13.69
CA LYS A 84 21.71 -11.33 12.30
C LYS A 84 21.99 -12.63 11.53
N GLU A 85 22.60 -13.62 12.17
CA GLU A 85 22.96 -14.89 11.53
C GLU A 85 21.72 -15.69 11.12
N THR A 86 20.69 -15.69 11.97
CA THR A 86 19.46 -16.46 11.71
C THR A 86 18.54 -15.78 10.72
N ALA A 87 18.64 -14.45 10.55
CA ALA A 87 17.71 -13.66 9.76
C ALA A 87 17.79 -13.99 8.26
N GLY A 88 18.98 -14.34 7.76
CA GLY A 88 19.22 -14.56 6.34
C GLY A 88 19.19 -13.26 5.54
N PHE A 89 19.24 -13.37 4.21
CA PHE A 89 19.10 -12.22 3.31
C PHE A 89 17.67 -11.67 3.35
N SER A 90 17.54 -10.36 3.18
CA SER A 90 16.23 -9.77 2.88
C SER A 90 15.90 -10.02 1.42
N GLU A 91 14.62 -10.24 1.13
CA GLU A 91 14.11 -10.32 -0.24
C GLU A 91 13.32 -9.06 -0.62
N TYR A 92 13.24 -8.05 0.26
CA TYR A 92 12.29 -6.94 0.15
C TYR A 92 12.93 -5.64 -0.37
N GLY A 93 14.12 -5.73 -0.97
CA GLY A 93 14.90 -4.58 -1.45
C GLY A 93 15.50 -3.71 -0.34
N ILE A 94 15.34 -4.11 0.93
CA ILE A 94 15.90 -3.42 2.10
C ILE A 94 17.41 -3.70 2.20
N GLU A 95 17.88 -4.82 1.63
CA GLU A 95 19.31 -5.11 1.52
C GLU A 95 20.05 -4.13 0.62
N GLN A 96 19.38 -3.41 -0.29
CA GLN A 96 20.03 -2.37 -1.10
C GLN A 96 20.58 -1.23 -0.22
N VAL A 97 20.06 -1.10 1.00
CA VAL A 97 20.51 -0.16 2.04
C VAL A 97 21.79 -0.63 2.76
N LEU A 98 22.17 -1.92 2.66
CA LEU A 98 23.29 -2.54 3.40
C LEU A 98 24.70 -2.12 2.95
N LYS A 99 24.85 -1.13 2.08
CA LYS A 99 26.17 -0.72 1.61
C LYS A 99 26.86 0.17 2.65
N ASN A 100 27.68 -0.48 3.50
CA ASN A 100 28.96 -0.01 4.05
C ASN A 100 29.12 0.26 5.57
N ASN A 101 28.14 0.02 6.45
CA ASN A 101 28.41 0.07 7.90
C ASN A 101 27.33 -0.56 8.80
N ASP A 102 27.68 -1.61 9.55
CA ASP A 102 26.74 -2.38 10.39
C ASP A 102 26.03 -1.56 11.47
N SER A 103 26.71 -0.58 12.10
CA SER A 103 26.12 0.20 13.20
C SER A 103 25.14 1.26 12.72
N PHE A 104 25.39 1.87 11.55
CA PHE A 104 24.46 2.83 10.95
C PHE A 104 23.18 2.12 10.49
N TYR A 105 23.36 0.91 9.96
CA TYR A 105 22.27 0.07 9.49
C TYR A 105 21.29 -0.33 10.60
N ASP A 106 21.77 -0.76 11.77
CA ASP A 106 20.90 -1.12 12.89
C ASP A 106 20.06 0.07 13.38
N GLY A 107 20.63 1.28 13.34
CA GLY A 107 19.92 2.53 13.66
C GLY A 107 18.82 2.83 12.65
N TYR A 108 19.15 2.76 11.35
CA TYR A 108 18.19 2.94 10.27
C TYR A 108 17.05 1.92 10.34
N LEU A 109 17.36 0.64 10.53
CA LEU A 109 16.35 -0.41 10.64
C LEU A 109 15.40 -0.22 11.82
N LYS A 110 15.88 0.28 12.97
CA LYS A 110 15.01 0.61 14.11
C LYS A 110 14.05 1.74 13.78
N LEU A 111 14.51 2.77 13.07
CA LEU A 111 13.66 3.88 12.61
C LEU A 111 12.64 3.40 11.59
N LEU A 112 13.07 2.59 10.63
CA LEU A 112 12.19 2.00 9.63
C LEU A 112 11.14 1.09 10.26
N LEU A 113 11.54 0.22 11.20
CA LEU A 113 10.63 -0.62 11.96
C LEU A 113 9.57 0.22 12.68
N TYR A 114 10.00 1.27 13.39
CA TYR A 114 9.07 2.19 14.06
C TYR A 114 8.10 2.86 13.08
N PHE A 115 8.58 3.29 11.92
CA PHE A 115 7.75 3.90 10.88
C PHE A 115 6.69 2.93 10.35
N LEU A 116 7.10 1.71 9.98
CA LEU A 116 6.23 0.69 9.38
C LEU A 116 5.20 0.16 10.39
N GLU A 117 5.60 -0.13 11.63
CA GLU A 117 4.68 -0.63 12.67
C GLU A 117 3.57 0.35 13.06
N LYS A 118 3.75 1.63 12.74
CA LYS A 118 2.73 2.67 12.96
C LYS A 118 1.74 2.79 11.81
N ARG A 119 1.91 2.07 10.71
CA ARG A 119 0.98 2.14 9.58
C ARG A 119 -0.30 1.35 9.91
N PRO A 120 -1.48 1.93 9.66
CA PRO A 120 -2.75 1.23 9.88
C PRO A 120 -2.94 0.13 8.84
N LEU A 121 -3.71 -0.92 9.19
CA LEU A 121 -4.07 -2.00 8.25
C LEU A 121 -5.19 -1.58 7.29
N TYR A 122 -6.02 -0.62 7.70
CA TYR A 122 -7.14 -0.11 6.92
C TYR A 122 -7.38 1.36 7.23
N LYS A 123 -8.12 2.05 6.37
CA LYS A 123 -8.54 3.43 6.59
C LYS A 123 -9.92 3.68 6.02
N TYR A 124 -10.81 4.29 6.80
CA TYR A 124 -12.04 4.86 6.30
C TYR A 124 -11.84 6.30 5.82
N VAL A 125 -12.50 6.65 4.72
CA VAL A 125 -12.56 8.02 4.19
C VAL A 125 -14.01 8.29 3.78
N ASP A 126 -14.58 9.38 4.28
CA ASP A 126 -15.88 9.90 3.80
C ASP A 126 -15.63 11.04 2.83
N ILE A 127 -16.22 10.94 1.63
CA ILE A 127 -16.22 12.00 0.63
C ILE A 127 -17.66 12.27 0.23
N PHE A 128 -18.18 13.44 0.65
CA PHE A 128 -19.54 13.88 0.35
C PHE A 128 -20.62 12.84 0.76
N GLY A 129 -20.42 12.12 1.86
CA GLY A 129 -21.36 11.09 2.34
C GLY A 129 -21.17 9.71 1.70
N VAL A 130 -20.17 9.53 0.82
CA VAL A 130 -19.77 8.23 0.29
C VAL A 130 -18.65 7.67 1.17
N ASN A 131 -18.88 6.49 1.73
CA ASN A 131 -17.91 5.80 2.58
C ASN A 131 -16.97 4.94 1.73
N PHE A 132 -15.67 5.19 1.87
CA PHE A 132 -14.62 4.37 1.30
C PHE A 132 -13.88 3.62 2.41
N LEU A 133 -13.70 2.31 2.24
CA LEU A 133 -12.82 1.49 3.05
C LEU A 133 -11.58 1.13 2.23
N LEU A 134 -10.43 1.68 2.63
CA LEU A 134 -9.14 1.45 1.99
C LEU A 134 -8.40 0.33 2.74
N VAL A 135 -8.06 -0.74 2.04
CA VAL A 135 -7.33 -1.91 2.56
C VAL A 135 -6.27 -2.34 1.55
N HIS A 136 -5.24 -3.06 1.97
CA HIS A 136 -4.21 -3.51 1.03
C HIS A 136 -4.73 -4.67 0.16
N ALA A 137 -5.19 -5.76 0.79
CA ALA A 137 -5.68 -6.95 0.10
C ALA A 137 -7.22 -7.04 0.09
N TYR A 138 -7.84 -7.27 1.25
CA TYR A 138 -9.29 -7.25 1.41
C TYR A 138 -9.70 -6.88 2.85
N ALA A 139 -10.98 -6.99 3.19
CA ALA A 139 -11.48 -6.74 4.54
C ALA A 139 -12.30 -7.91 5.08
N PRO A 140 -12.31 -8.15 6.40
CA PRO A 140 -13.33 -8.96 7.05
C PRO A 140 -14.75 -8.45 6.74
N ASP A 141 -15.77 -9.26 7.01
CA ASP A 141 -17.16 -8.84 6.77
C ASP A 141 -17.59 -7.63 7.63
N LYS A 142 -18.72 -7.02 7.26
CA LYS A 142 -19.26 -5.79 7.87
C LYS A 142 -19.44 -5.92 9.38
N ASP A 143 -19.88 -7.08 9.87
CA ASP A 143 -20.15 -7.25 11.29
C ASP A 143 -18.84 -7.39 12.06
N ARG A 144 -17.87 -8.13 11.50
CA ARG A 144 -16.52 -8.19 12.06
C ARG A 144 -15.82 -6.84 12.03
N MET A 145 -15.99 -6.05 10.97
CA MET A 145 -15.43 -4.69 10.89
C MET A 145 -16.01 -3.78 11.97
N LYS A 146 -17.32 -3.82 12.24
CA LYS A 146 -17.92 -3.06 13.35
C LYS A 146 -17.35 -3.45 14.70
N GLU A 147 -17.07 -4.73 14.93
CA GLU A 147 -16.43 -5.17 16.18
C GLU A 147 -15.05 -4.54 16.34
N ILE A 148 -14.23 -4.57 15.27
CA ILE A 148 -12.89 -3.96 15.25
C ILE A 148 -12.97 -2.45 15.49
N GLU A 149 -13.90 -1.75 14.83
CA GLU A 149 -14.14 -0.31 15.05
C GLU A 149 -14.58 0.02 16.48
N ASN A 150 -15.28 -0.91 17.15
CA ASN A 150 -15.66 -0.79 18.56
C ASN A 150 -14.55 -1.26 19.53
N GLY A 151 -13.33 -1.49 19.03
CA GLY A 151 -12.15 -1.79 19.83
C GLY A 151 -11.86 -3.27 20.05
N ALA A 152 -12.48 -4.17 19.29
CA ALA A 152 -12.07 -5.57 19.28
C ALA A 152 -10.62 -5.72 18.77
N GLU A 153 -9.88 -6.65 19.36
CA GLU A 153 -8.53 -6.98 18.90
C GLU A 153 -8.57 -7.57 17.48
N ILE A 154 -7.66 -7.10 16.62
CA ILE A 154 -7.42 -7.66 15.29
C ILE A 154 -6.62 -8.94 15.44
N ASN A 155 -7.25 -10.08 15.18
CA ASN A 155 -6.61 -11.38 15.28
C ASN A 155 -5.86 -11.75 13.98
N MET A 156 -5.23 -12.93 13.95
CA MET A 156 -4.46 -13.38 12.78
C MET A 156 -5.30 -13.56 11.51
N ILE A 157 -6.57 -13.98 11.65
CA ILE A 157 -7.49 -14.15 10.51
C ILE A 157 -7.83 -12.77 9.93
N ASP A 158 -8.16 -11.80 10.78
CA ASP A 158 -8.43 -10.43 10.35
C ASP A 158 -7.19 -9.83 9.66
N ARG A 159 -6.01 -10.03 10.24
CA ARG A 159 -4.74 -9.57 9.64
C ARG A 159 -4.49 -10.21 8.28
N ASN A 160 -4.84 -11.48 8.11
CA ASN A 160 -4.74 -12.17 6.82
C ASN A 160 -5.69 -11.56 5.78
N TYR A 161 -6.92 -11.19 6.17
CA TYR A 161 -7.83 -10.47 5.28
C TYR A 161 -7.21 -9.17 4.76
N PHE A 162 -6.67 -8.34 5.66
CA PHE A 162 -6.09 -7.05 5.29
C PHE A 162 -4.85 -7.15 4.40
N LEU A 163 -4.03 -8.20 4.55
CA LEU A 163 -2.72 -8.27 3.92
C LEU A 163 -2.60 -9.28 2.77
N TRP A 164 -3.35 -10.38 2.79
CA TRP A 164 -3.04 -11.53 1.92
C TRP A 164 -4.22 -12.10 1.14
N GLU A 165 -5.45 -11.71 1.50
CA GLU A 165 -6.64 -12.29 0.87
C GLU A 165 -6.70 -11.97 -0.62
N ARG A 166 -7.08 -12.98 -1.41
CA ARG A 166 -7.19 -12.85 -2.86
C ARG A 166 -8.64 -12.97 -3.25
N VAL A 167 -9.23 -11.85 -3.59
CA VAL A 167 -10.61 -11.79 -4.06
C VAL A 167 -10.69 -11.92 -5.56
N ASN A 168 -11.69 -12.67 -6.02
CA ASN A 168 -12.01 -12.76 -7.44
C ASN A 168 -12.57 -11.43 -7.95
N SER A 169 -12.40 -11.16 -9.24
CA SER A 169 -12.86 -9.91 -9.88
C SER A 169 -14.39 -9.71 -9.91
N GLU A 170 -15.17 -10.64 -9.37
CA GLU A 170 -16.64 -10.59 -9.29
C GLU A 170 -17.16 -10.51 -7.84
N GLU A 171 -16.26 -10.43 -6.86
CA GLU A 171 -16.67 -10.37 -5.46
C GLU A 171 -17.31 -9.04 -5.07
N ASN A 172 -18.17 -9.13 -4.05
CA ASN A 172 -18.87 -8.02 -3.44
C ASN A 172 -18.41 -7.88 -2.00
N TYR A 173 -18.18 -6.63 -1.59
CA TYR A 173 -17.97 -6.37 -0.18
C TYR A 173 -19.30 -6.43 0.58
N SER A 174 -19.28 -7.08 1.73
CA SER A 174 -20.48 -7.37 2.53
C SER A 174 -21.23 -6.12 2.99
N ASP A 175 -20.55 -4.97 3.12
CA ASP A 175 -21.18 -3.68 3.36
C ASP A 175 -21.53 -2.95 2.06
N LYS A 176 -22.80 -3.01 1.67
CA LYS A 176 -23.30 -2.41 0.43
C LYS A 176 -23.24 -0.88 0.39
N ASP A 177 -23.13 -0.23 1.54
CA ASP A 177 -23.07 1.23 1.65
C ASP A 177 -21.63 1.76 1.66
N THR A 178 -20.65 0.86 1.53
CA THR A 178 -19.22 1.14 1.56
C THR A 178 -18.57 0.66 0.27
N ILE A 179 -17.75 1.52 -0.34
CA ILE A 179 -16.88 1.17 -1.46
C ILE A 179 -15.54 0.70 -0.89
N LEU A 180 -15.21 -0.57 -1.06
CA LEU A 180 -13.91 -1.12 -0.69
C LEU A 180 -12.91 -0.89 -1.83
N ILE A 181 -11.78 -0.25 -1.53
CA ILE A 181 -10.68 -0.04 -2.49
C ILE A 181 -9.45 -0.78 -1.99
N HIS A 182 -8.85 -1.59 -2.86
CA HIS A 182 -7.71 -2.43 -2.54
C HIS A 182 -6.68 -2.55 -3.68
N GLY A 183 -5.56 -3.21 -3.40
CA GLY A 183 -4.50 -3.57 -4.34
C GLY A 183 -4.12 -5.06 -4.21
N HIS A 184 -2.83 -5.34 -4.02
CA HIS A 184 -2.24 -6.67 -3.73
C HIS A 184 -2.23 -7.68 -4.89
N THR A 185 -3.37 -7.88 -5.55
CA THR A 185 -3.47 -8.78 -6.70
C THR A 185 -3.47 -7.97 -7.99
N PRO A 186 -2.38 -7.96 -8.76
CA PRO A 186 -2.27 -7.11 -9.94
C PRO A 186 -3.36 -7.41 -10.95
N THR A 187 -4.02 -6.38 -11.48
CA THR A 187 -5.09 -6.53 -12.46
C THR A 187 -4.61 -7.17 -13.75
N ILE A 188 -3.30 -7.10 -14.03
CA ILE A 188 -2.65 -7.77 -15.18
C ILE A 188 -2.74 -9.30 -15.08
N MET A 189 -2.95 -9.87 -13.90
CA MET A 189 -3.24 -11.30 -13.73
C MET A 189 -4.61 -11.71 -14.27
N TYR A 190 -5.48 -10.72 -14.51
CA TYR A 190 -6.80 -10.87 -15.11
C TYR A 190 -6.86 -10.29 -16.53
N ASP A 191 -5.70 -10.22 -17.21
CA ASP A 191 -5.55 -9.64 -18.56
C ASP A 191 -6.05 -8.19 -18.69
N LYS A 192 -6.00 -7.41 -17.59
CA LYS A 192 -6.38 -6.00 -17.54
C LYS A 192 -5.20 -5.16 -17.05
N ASN A 193 -5.02 -3.96 -17.58
CA ASN A 193 -4.00 -3.02 -17.09
C ASN A 193 -4.61 -1.70 -16.57
N THR A 194 -5.90 -1.76 -16.26
CA THR A 194 -6.70 -0.70 -15.66
C THR A 194 -7.25 -1.20 -14.34
N PRO A 195 -7.77 -0.31 -13.48
CA PRO A 195 -8.49 -0.72 -12.29
C PRO A 195 -9.65 -1.66 -12.65
N ILE A 196 -9.98 -2.57 -11.73
CA ILE A 196 -11.14 -3.47 -11.87
C ILE A 196 -12.22 -3.00 -10.90
N TYR A 197 -13.37 -2.65 -11.44
CA TYR A 197 -14.57 -2.29 -10.70
C TYR A 197 -15.51 -3.49 -10.64
N SER A 198 -15.78 -3.99 -9.44
CA SER A 198 -16.72 -5.08 -9.17
C SER A 198 -17.74 -4.61 -8.13
N ASN A 199 -18.88 -4.11 -8.59
CA ASN A 199 -19.94 -3.55 -7.74
C ASN A 199 -19.41 -2.48 -6.76
N ASN A 200 -19.26 -2.81 -5.47
CA ASN A 200 -18.72 -1.93 -4.43
C ASN A 200 -17.25 -2.24 -4.06
N VAL A 201 -16.52 -2.94 -4.91
CA VAL A 201 -15.09 -3.27 -4.76
C VAL A 201 -14.30 -2.70 -5.94
N ILE A 202 -13.18 -2.04 -5.65
CA ILE A 202 -12.28 -1.48 -6.67
C ILE A 202 -10.86 -2.01 -6.41
N ASN A 203 -10.32 -2.77 -7.35
CA ASN A 203 -8.90 -3.15 -7.35
C ASN A 203 -8.08 -2.11 -8.15
N LEU A 204 -7.10 -1.50 -7.49
CA LEU A 204 -6.28 -0.41 -8.00
C LEU A 204 -4.83 -0.82 -8.31
N ASP A 205 -4.42 -2.06 -8.01
CA ASP A 205 -3.09 -2.56 -8.36
C ASP A 205 -3.04 -2.88 -9.86
N THR A 206 -2.62 -1.90 -10.67
CA THR A 206 -2.42 -2.07 -12.11
C THR A 206 -1.04 -2.60 -12.49
N GLY A 207 -0.30 -3.18 -11.52
CA GLY A 207 0.92 -3.92 -11.76
C GLY A 207 2.11 -3.07 -12.21
N SER A 208 2.31 -1.89 -11.61
CA SER A 208 3.36 -0.92 -11.99
C SER A 208 4.73 -1.58 -12.25
N VAL A 209 5.20 -2.39 -11.31
CA VAL A 209 6.53 -3.00 -11.38
C VAL A 209 6.72 -3.99 -12.53
N PHE A 210 5.64 -4.60 -13.02
CA PHE A 210 5.73 -5.59 -14.09
C PHE A 210 6.10 -4.96 -15.46
N ARG A 211 6.08 -3.63 -15.57
CA ARG A 211 6.61 -2.92 -16.73
C ARG A 211 8.11 -3.18 -16.95
N TYR A 212 8.85 -3.41 -15.87
CA TYR A 212 10.27 -3.79 -15.92
C TYR A 212 10.48 -5.22 -16.42
N SER A 213 9.42 -6.02 -16.47
CA SER A 213 9.40 -7.40 -16.96
C SER A 213 8.72 -7.52 -18.34
N GLY A 214 8.48 -6.41 -19.03
CA GLY A 214 7.89 -6.38 -20.38
C GLY A 214 6.37 -6.47 -20.45
N TYR A 215 5.67 -6.44 -19.30
CA TYR A 215 4.20 -6.36 -19.26
C TYR A 215 3.72 -4.92 -19.36
N ASN A 216 2.46 -4.72 -19.76
CA ASN A 216 1.85 -3.40 -19.87
C ASN A 216 1.32 -2.88 -18.52
N GLY A 217 2.16 -2.95 -17.48
CA GLY A 217 1.85 -2.48 -16.13
C GLY A 217 1.95 -0.96 -16.00
N ARG A 218 1.15 -0.40 -15.08
CA ARG A 218 1.05 1.04 -14.82
C ARG A 218 0.98 1.30 -13.31
N LEU A 219 1.39 2.49 -12.89
CA LEU A 219 1.03 3.00 -11.58
C LEU A 219 -0.24 3.82 -11.70
N THR A 220 -1.26 3.50 -10.91
CA THR A 220 -2.57 4.16 -10.99
C THR A 220 -2.95 4.80 -9.66
N ALA A 221 -3.50 6.01 -9.75
CA ALA A 221 -4.20 6.68 -8.68
C ALA A 221 -5.66 6.91 -9.05
N LEU A 222 -6.55 6.88 -8.06
CA LEU A 222 -7.98 7.14 -8.19
C LEU A 222 -8.34 8.32 -7.28
N ARG A 223 -8.94 9.36 -7.86
CA ARG A 223 -9.49 10.47 -7.08
C ARG A 223 -10.87 10.10 -6.52
N LEU A 224 -11.06 10.21 -5.22
CA LEU A 224 -12.28 9.72 -4.56
C LEU A 224 -13.52 10.59 -4.83
N GLU A 225 -13.35 11.88 -5.13
CA GLU A 225 -14.46 12.81 -5.37
C GLU A 225 -15.29 12.46 -6.61
N ASP A 226 -14.66 11.89 -7.63
CA ASP A 226 -15.28 11.63 -8.93
C ASP A 226 -14.83 10.32 -9.59
N LEU A 227 -14.05 9.51 -8.88
CA LEU A 227 -13.46 8.26 -9.36
C LEU A 227 -12.62 8.46 -10.63
N GLN A 228 -12.05 9.65 -10.83
CA GLN A 228 -11.16 9.89 -11.96
C GLN A 228 -9.83 9.15 -11.76
N GLU A 229 -9.42 8.39 -12.78
CA GLU A 229 -8.15 7.68 -12.82
C GLU A 229 -7.00 8.54 -13.36
N PHE A 230 -5.83 8.39 -12.75
CA PHE A 230 -4.57 9.01 -13.15
C PHE A 230 -3.51 7.92 -13.24
N ASN A 231 -2.80 7.81 -14.36
CA ASN A 231 -1.81 6.75 -14.55
C ASN A 231 -0.60 7.22 -15.36
N ILE A 232 0.50 6.49 -15.19
CA ILE A 232 1.78 6.68 -15.91
C ILE A 232 2.38 5.32 -16.32
#